data_AF-R7ZIE4-F1
#
_entry.id   AF-R7ZIE4-F1
#
_cell.length_a   1.000
_cell.length_b   1.000
_cell.length_c   1.000
_cell.angle_alpha   90.00
_cell.angle_beta   90.00
_cell.angle_gamma   90.00
#
_symmetry.space_group_name_H-M   'P 1'
#
loop_
_entity.id
_entity.type
_entity.pdbx_description
1 polymer ?
#
loop_
_entity_poly.entity_id
_entity_poly.type
_entity_poly.pdbx_seq_one_letter_code
_entity_poly.pdbx_strand_id
1 'polypeptide(L)'
;MGETFTLKERLILSNQYDLLAKLSDDDYQKKQYENMSEIFRRGYSWGYGLATEPFSDEVNEEECRFVLDVLAMYSKLYFSRQNCTEAKSSIEERKVLFKGFDLNDEQECKYLSFYEFLVEDLDRFNEFKEWIEEGKIESFNSHGFGPSMETLERMVQKTKELDEIRYERHDIYFTKDEIEEILNA
;
A
#
# COMPACT_ATOMS: atom_id res chain seq x y z
N MET A 1 -27.03 0.78 11.32
CA MET A 1 -27.60 -0.41 11.97
C MET A 1 -26.41 -1.11 12.60
N GLY A 2 -26.39 -1.37 13.92
CA GLY A 2 -25.21 -1.94 14.57
C GLY A 2 -24.86 -3.33 14.01
N GLU A 3 -23.60 -3.73 14.10
CA GLU A 3 -23.15 -5.07 13.71
C GLU A 3 -24.00 -6.14 14.40
N THR A 4 -24.26 -7.25 13.71
CA THR A 4 -25.03 -8.37 14.25
C THR A 4 -24.31 -9.67 13.92
N PHE A 5 -24.05 -10.48 14.94
CA PHE A 5 -23.47 -11.82 14.80
C PHE A 5 -24.52 -12.90 15.10
N THR A 6 -24.50 -13.96 14.31
CA THR A 6 -25.26 -15.19 14.57
C THR A 6 -24.82 -15.84 15.88
N LEU A 7 -25.65 -16.72 16.44
CA LEU A 7 -25.29 -17.49 17.64
C LEU A 7 -24.03 -18.33 17.43
N LYS A 8 -23.78 -18.81 16.21
CA LYS A 8 -22.59 -19.60 15.87
C LYS A 8 -21.33 -18.74 15.86
N GLU A 9 -21.38 -17.56 15.25
CA GLU A 9 -20.25 -16.62 15.25
C GLU A 9 -19.91 -16.14 16.66
N ARG A 10 -20.92 -15.81 17.47
CA ARG A 10 -20.73 -15.45 18.88
C ARG A 10 -20.10 -16.58 19.71
N LEU A 11 -20.51 -17.83 19.47
CA LEU A 11 -19.89 -18.99 20.11
C LEU A 11 -18.41 -19.11 19.69
N ILE A 12 -18.10 -18.96 18.40
CA ILE A 12 -16.72 -19.03 17.90
C ILE A 12 -15.87 -17.91 18.50
N LEU A 13 -16.32 -16.66 18.44
CA LEU A 13 -15.59 -15.50 18.93
C LEU A 13 -15.37 -15.57 20.45
N SER A 14 -16.41 -15.89 21.24
CA SER A 14 -16.25 -16.06 22.69
C SER A 14 -15.24 -17.16 23.05
N ASN A 15 -15.26 -18.29 22.34
CA ASN A 15 -14.26 -19.34 22.52
C ASN A 15 -12.84 -18.89 22.13
N GLN A 16 -12.68 -18.13 21.04
CA GLN A 16 -11.38 -17.58 20.63
C GLN A 16 -10.81 -16.62 21.67
N TYR A 17 -11.62 -15.69 22.18
CA TYR A 17 -11.19 -14.77 23.22
C TYR A 17 -10.90 -15.48 24.56
N ASP A 18 -11.66 -16.51 24.93
CA ASP A 18 -11.33 -17.36 26.09
C ASP A 18 -9.96 -18.06 25.93
N LEU A 19 -9.61 -18.50 24.72
CA LEU A 19 -8.30 -19.11 24.44
C LEU A 19 -7.18 -18.06 24.51
N LEU A 20 -7.37 -16.89 23.89
CA LEU A 20 -6.40 -15.79 23.95
C LEU A 20 -6.13 -15.34 25.39
N ALA A 21 -7.18 -15.24 26.23
CA ALA A 21 -7.04 -14.92 27.66
C ALA A 21 -6.22 -15.96 28.44
N LYS A 22 -6.27 -17.24 28.04
CA LYS A 22 -5.48 -18.32 28.67
C LYS A 22 -4.03 -18.36 28.17
N LEU A 23 -3.78 -17.87 26.96
CA LEU A 23 -2.46 -17.84 26.33
C LEU A 23 -1.69 -16.56 26.62
N SER A 24 -2.35 -15.51 27.10
CA SER A 24 -1.73 -14.23 27.42
C SER A 24 -1.02 -14.27 28.77
N ASP A 25 0.24 -13.86 28.77
CA ASP A 25 1.06 -13.65 29.98
C ASP A 25 0.94 -12.21 30.53
N ASP A 26 0.19 -11.33 29.85
CA ASP A 26 -0.03 -9.93 30.25
C ASP A 26 -1.44 -9.77 30.87
N ASP A 27 -1.49 -9.35 32.13
CA ASP A 27 -2.75 -9.22 32.89
C ASP A 27 -3.72 -8.21 32.26
N TYR A 28 -3.20 -7.15 31.63
CA TYR A 28 -4.04 -6.15 30.98
C TYR A 28 -4.69 -6.71 29.71
N GLN A 29 -3.91 -7.30 28.82
CA GLN A 29 -4.37 -7.93 27.59
C GLN A 29 -5.32 -9.09 27.86
N LYS A 30 -5.00 -9.93 28.85
CA LYS A 30 -5.89 -10.98 29.35
C LYS A 30 -7.25 -10.42 29.74
N LYS A 31 -7.28 -9.30 30.48
CA LYS A 31 -8.54 -8.68 30.88
C LYS A 31 -9.36 -8.17 29.69
N GLN A 32 -8.71 -7.63 28.66
CA GLN A 32 -9.38 -7.23 27.43
C GLN A 32 -10.03 -8.42 26.73
N TYR A 33 -9.32 -9.55 26.60
CA TYR A 33 -9.86 -10.77 26.02
C TYR A 33 -11.02 -11.35 26.83
N GLU A 34 -10.93 -11.38 28.16
CA GLU A 34 -12.05 -11.81 29.03
C GLU A 34 -13.31 -10.95 28.82
N ASN A 35 -13.14 -9.62 28.70
CA ASN A 35 -14.24 -8.70 28.43
C ASN A 35 -14.88 -8.98 27.06
N MET A 36 -14.07 -9.17 26.01
CA MET A 36 -14.56 -9.49 24.67
C MET A 36 -15.29 -10.83 24.62
N SER A 37 -14.77 -11.85 25.31
CA SER A 37 -15.44 -13.15 25.44
C SER A 37 -16.84 -12.99 26.06
N GLU A 38 -16.96 -12.21 27.14
CA GLU A 38 -18.25 -11.99 27.79
C GLU A 38 -19.21 -11.16 26.92
N ILE A 39 -18.72 -10.17 26.16
CA ILE A 39 -19.50 -9.41 25.17
C ILE A 39 -20.17 -10.35 24.18
N PHE A 40 -19.42 -11.27 23.56
CA PHE A 40 -19.98 -12.22 22.61
C PHE A 40 -20.88 -13.25 23.27
N ARG A 41 -20.50 -13.78 24.45
CA ARG A 41 -21.29 -14.78 25.18
C ARG A 41 -22.65 -14.24 25.62
N ARG A 42 -22.70 -13.01 26.14
CA ARG A 42 -23.94 -12.35 26.60
C ARG A 42 -24.72 -11.67 25.49
N GLY A 43 -24.04 -11.31 24.40
CA GLY A 43 -24.65 -10.68 23.24
C GLY A 43 -24.85 -9.19 23.41
N TYR A 44 -23.85 -8.52 24.00
CA TYR A 44 -23.84 -7.07 24.15
C TYR A 44 -23.50 -6.43 22.80
N SER A 45 -24.51 -6.20 21.96
CA SER A 45 -24.33 -5.71 20.59
C SER A 45 -23.62 -4.36 20.48
N TRP A 46 -23.67 -3.53 21.53
CA TRP A 46 -22.86 -2.30 21.61
C TRP A 46 -21.36 -2.59 21.51
N GLY A 47 -20.87 -3.69 22.09
CA GLY A 47 -19.46 -4.03 22.16
C GLY A 47 -18.93 -4.81 20.96
N TYR A 48 -19.78 -5.12 19.98
CA TYR A 48 -19.37 -5.92 18.82
C TYR A 48 -18.31 -5.21 17.96
N GLY A 49 -18.46 -3.91 17.73
CA GLY A 49 -17.49 -3.12 16.96
C GLY A 49 -16.12 -2.99 17.64
N LEU A 50 -16.00 -3.26 18.96
CA LEU A 50 -14.70 -3.26 19.63
C LEU A 50 -13.78 -4.37 19.12
N ALA A 51 -14.33 -5.43 18.50
CA ALA A 51 -13.53 -6.49 17.90
C ALA A 51 -12.84 -6.06 16.61
N THR A 52 -13.37 -5.06 15.92
CA THR A 52 -12.90 -4.55 14.63
C THR A 52 -12.32 -3.14 14.72
N GLU A 53 -12.50 -2.43 15.84
CA GLU A 53 -11.90 -1.11 16.11
C GLU A 53 -10.38 -1.04 15.86
N PRO A 54 -9.58 -2.09 16.17
CA PRO A 54 -8.14 -2.05 15.88
C PRO A 54 -7.78 -2.26 14.41
N PHE A 55 -8.75 -2.59 13.53
CA PHE A 55 -8.48 -2.83 12.13
C PHE A 55 -8.31 -1.51 11.40
N SER A 56 -7.27 -1.41 10.57
CA SER A 56 -7.18 -0.34 9.59
C SER A 56 -8.32 -0.46 8.59
N ASP A 57 -8.68 0.66 7.98
CA ASP A 57 -9.60 0.67 6.85
C ASP A 57 -9.11 -0.28 5.74
N GLU A 58 -10.07 -0.93 5.08
CA GLU A 58 -9.78 -1.83 3.97
C GLU A 58 -9.12 -1.06 2.81
N VAL A 59 -8.06 -1.68 2.25
CA VAL A 59 -7.49 -1.32 0.95
C VAL A 59 -7.98 -2.37 -0.03
N ASN A 60 -9.00 -2.04 -0.81
CA ASN A 60 -9.67 -3.00 -1.67
C ASN A 60 -8.78 -3.45 -2.84
N GLU A 61 -9.24 -4.43 -3.64
CA GLU A 61 -8.45 -4.99 -4.73
C GLU A 61 -8.05 -3.96 -5.80
N GLU A 62 -8.93 -3.03 -6.14
CA GLU A 62 -8.65 -1.97 -7.13
C GLU A 62 -7.61 -0.99 -6.60
N GLU A 63 -7.72 -0.60 -5.33
CA GLU A 63 -6.75 0.23 -4.62
C GLU A 63 -5.38 -0.44 -4.52
N CYS A 64 -5.34 -1.73 -4.12
CA CYS A 64 -4.12 -2.52 -4.09
C CYS A 64 -3.47 -2.61 -5.48
N ARG A 65 -4.28 -2.82 -6.53
CA ARG A 65 -3.80 -2.88 -7.91
C ARG A 65 -3.19 -1.54 -8.33
N PHE A 66 -3.86 -0.44 -8.00
CA PHE A 66 -3.37 0.89 -8.32
C PHE A 66 -2.01 1.16 -7.67
N VAL A 67 -1.84 0.89 -6.37
CA VAL A 67 -0.55 1.04 -5.68
C VAL A 67 0.53 0.20 -6.35
N LEU A 68 0.24 -1.08 -6.64
CA LEU A 68 1.18 -1.96 -7.35
C LEU A 68 1.59 -1.42 -8.72
N ASP A 69 0.63 -0.89 -9.48
CA ASP A 69 0.87 -0.33 -10.81
C ASP A 69 1.72 0.95 -10.74
N VAL A 70 1.48 1.82 -9.74
CA VAL A 70 2.29 3.02 -9.50
C VAL A 70 3.74 2.64 -9.18
N LEU A 71 3.96 1.69 -8.26
CA LEU A 71 5.31 1.25 -7.90
C LEU A 71 6.03 0.59 -9.08
N ALA A 72 5.33 -0.28 -9.82
CA ALA A 72 5.88 -0.92 -11.02
C ALA A 72 6.24 0.09 -12.11
N MET A 73 5.38 1.09 -12.33
CA MET A 73 5.64 2.18 -13.26
C MET A 73 6.91 2.95 -12.89
N TYR A 74 7.03 3.42 -11.64
CA TYR A 74 8.20 4.20 -11.22
C TYR A 74 9.49 3.38 -11.20
N SER A 75 9.43 2.11 -10.78
CA SER A 75 10.54 1.17 -10.92
C SER A 75 11.03 1.10 -12.37
N LYS A 76 10.08 0.91 -13.30
CA LYS A 76 10.38 0.81 -14.73
C LYS A 76 10.91 2.13 -15.31
N LEU A 77 10.34 3.28 -14.93
CA LEU A 77 10.84 4.61 -15.33
C LEU A 77 12.30 4.80 -14.87
N TYR A 78 12.59 4.48 -13.61
CA TYR A 78 13.95 4.57 -13.07
C TYR A 78 14.92 3.68 -13.85
N PHE A 79 14.64 2.39 -13.98
CA PHE A 79 15.54 1.47 -14.68
C PHE A 79 15.66 1.79 -16.19
N SER A 80 14.58 2.26 -16.82
CA SER A 80 14.63 2.70 -18.23
C SER A 80 15.55 3.90 -18.40
N ARG A 81 15.44 4.89 -17.51
CA ARG A 81 16.40 6.01 -17.46
C ARG A 81 17.81 5.49 -17.20
N GLN A 82 18.01 4.54 -16.29
CA GLN A 82 19.34 4.00 -15.98
C GLN A 82 19.99 3.25 -17.16
N ASN A 83 19.20 2.75 -18.11
CA ASN A 83 19.68 2.00 -19.27
C ASN A 83 19.69 2.83 -20.57
N CYS A 84 19.24 4.08 -20.56
CA CYS A 84 19.22 4.97 -21.73
C CYS A 84 20.12 6.19 -21.51
N THR A 85 21.25 6.26 -22.22
CA THR A 85 22.21 7.37 -22.12
C THR A 85 21.58 8.73 -22.42
N GLU A 86 20.69 8.80 -23.41
CA GLU A 86 19.99 10.03 -23.74
C GLU A 86 19.09 10.47 -22.59
N ALA A 87 18.27 9.56 -22.05
CA ALA A 87 17.39 9.84 -20.91
C ALA A 87 18.18 10.26 -19.66
N LYS A 88 19.34 9.66 -19.37
CA LYS A 88 20.21 10.11 -18.26
C LYS A 88 20.64 11.56 -18.40
N SER A 89 20.90 11.99 -19.64
CA SER A 89 21.43 13.33 -19.93
C SER A 89 20.36 14.42 -19.96
N SER A 90 19.11 14.07 -20.31
CA SER A 90 18.02 15.04 -20.48
C SER A 90 16.97 15.02 -19.37
N ILE A 91 16.80 13.89 -18.68
CA ILE A 91 15.78 13.71 -17.64
C ILE A 91 16.46 13.69 -16.27
N GLU A 92 16.05 14.61 -15.39
CA GLU A 92 16.52 14.63 -14.02
C GLU A 92 16.05 13.39 -13.26
N GLU A 93 16.96 12.75 -12.50
CA GLU A 93 16.66 11.51 -11.78
C GLU A 93 15.45 11.65 -10.84
N ARG A 94 15.33 12.79 -10.15
CA ARG A 94 14.21 13.08 -9.24
C ARG A 94 12.82 12.98 -9.88
N LYS A 95 12.71 13.04 -11.21
CA LYS A 95 11.43 12.92 -11.93
C LYS A 95 10.98 11.47 -12.09
N VAL A 96 11.91 10.52 -12.02
CA VAL A 96 11.62 9.08 -12.16
C VAL A 96 11.74 8.33 -10.82
N LEU A 97 11.86 9.06 -9.72
CA LEU A 97 11.84 8.53 -8.36
C LEU A 97 10.46 8.82 -7.76
N PHE A 98 9.74 7.77 -7.37
CA PHE A 98 8.51 7.95 -6.63
C PHE A 98 8.85 8.38 -5.20
N LYS A 99 8.27 9.49 -4.76
CA LYS A 99 8.47 9.99 -3.39
C LYS A 99 7.52 9.36 -2.38
N GLY A 100 6.62 8.49 -2.83
CA GLY A 100 5.59 7.88 -2.00
C GLY A 100 4.24 8.60 -2.04
N PHE A 101 3.42 8.31 -1.06
CA PHE A 101 2.05 8.83 -0.89
C PHE A 101 2.00 9.85 0.26
N ASP A 102 1.06 10.80 0.25
CA ASP A 102 0.95 11.86 1.27
C ASP A 102 0.19 11.41 2.53
N LEU A 103 0.85 11.43 3.70
CA LEU A 103 0.18 11.15 4.99
C LEU A 103 -0.82 12.24 5.43
N ASN A 104 -0.91 13.36 4.73
CA ASN A 104 -1.93 14.38 5.01
C ASN A 104 -3.27 14.10 4.31
N ASP A 105 -3.33 13.09 3.43
CA ASP A 105 -4.55 12.64 2.77
C ASP A 105 -4.96 11.24 3.29
N GLU A 106 -6.23 11.11 3.69
CA GLU A 106 -6.74 9.88 4.33
C GLU A 106 -6.72 8.65 3.41
N GLN A 107 -6.90 8.84 2.10
CA GLN A 107 -6.82 7.75 1.13
C GLN A 107 -5.36 7.35 0.90
N GLU A 108 -4.49 8.34 0.68
CA GLU A 108 -3.06 8.13 0.47
C GLU A 108 -2.36 7.51 1.70
N CYS A 109 -2.84 7.78 2.93
CA CYS A 109 -2.37 7.08 4.13
C CYS A 109 -2.47 5.56 4.04
N LYS A 110 -3.58 5.06 3.48
CA LYS A 110 -3.81 3.62 3.32
C LYS A 110 -2.91 3.04 2.24
N TYR A 111 -2.69 3.79 1.17
CA TYR A 111 -1.79 3.40 0.09
C TYR A 111 -0.34 3.37 0.54
N LEU A 112 0.07 4.32 1.38
CA LEU A 112 1.38 4.33 2.02
C LEU A 112 1.55 3.09 2.90
N SER A 113 0.58 2.78 3.74
CA SER A 113 0.64 1.59 4.61
C SER A 113 0.79 0.30 3.80
N PHE A 114 0.09 0.20 2.67
CA PHE A 114 0.24 -0.96 1.78
C PHE A 114 1.57 -0.96 1.02
N TYR A 115 2.05 0.20 0.59
CA TYR A 115 3.37 0.37 -0.01
C TYR A 115 4.48 -0.07 0.96
N GLU A 116 4.43 0.38 2.22
CA GLU A 116 5.33 -0.05 3.30
C GLU A 116 5.32 -1.56 3.46
N PHE A 117 4.14 -2.17 3.55
CA PHE A 117 4.00 -3.62 3.66
C PHE A 117 4.62 -4.36 2.45
N LEU A 118 4.46 -3.84 1.24
CA LEU A 118 5.07 -4.43 0.04
C LEU A 118 6.60 -4.42 0.11
N VAL A 119 7.20 -3.33 0.59
CA VAL A 119 8.66 -3.15 0.62
C VAL A 119 9.29 -3.83 1.83
N GLU A 120 8.81 -3.55 3.03
CA GLU A 120 9.47 -3.96 4.27
C GLU A 120 9.07 -5.37 4.73
N ASP A 121 7.82 -5.79 4.50
CA ASP A 121 7.34 -7.10 4.96
C ASP A 121 7.38 -8.18 3.86
N LEU A 122 7.19 -7.81 2.59
CA LEU A 122 7.18 -8.74 1.46
C LEU A 122 8.46 -8.74 0.61
N ASP A 123 9.44 -7.88 0.92
CA ASP A 123 10.69 -7.73 0.17
C ASP A 123 10.47 -7.51 -1.35
N ARG A 124 9.42 -6.76 -1.72
CA ARG A 124 9.13 -6.37 -3.11
C ARG A 124 9.52 -4.92 -3.33
N PHE A 125 9.95 -4.58 -4.54
CA PHE A 125 10.36 -3.22 -4.88
C PHE A 125 11.53 -2.72 -3.99
N ASN A 126 12.50 -3.58 -3.72
CA ASN A 126 13.63 -3.28 -2.82
C ASN A 126 14.48 -2.09 -3.29
N GLU A 127 14.43 -1.74 -4.58
CA GLU A 127 15.07 -0.53 -5.10
C GLU A 127 14.57 0.75 -4.41
N PHE A 128 13.34 0.78 -3.91
CA PHE A 128 12.81 1.94 -3.19
C PHE A 128 13.43 2.07 -1.80
N LYS A 129 13.73 0.94 -1.13
CA LYS A 129 14.51 0.91 0.11
C LYS A 129 15.95 1.39 -0.14
N GLU A 130 16.57 0.91 -1.22
CA GLU A 130 17.88 1.39 -1.66
C GLU A 130 17.87 2.90 -1.92
N TRP A 131 16.81 3.44 -2.54
CA TRP A 131 16.69 4.89 -2.75
C TRP A 131 16.61 5.69 -1.45
N ILE A 132 16.01 5.15 -0.38
CA ILE A 132 16.03 5.78 0.94
C ILE A 132 17.43 5.72 1.55
N GLU A 133 18.07 4.55 1.53
CA GLU A 133 19.42 4.35 2.09
C GLU A 133 20.47 5.21 1.40
N GLU A 134 20.34 5.42 0.09
CA GLU A 134 21.19 6.29 -0.71
C GLU A 134 20.84 7.79 -0.59
N GLY A 135 19.74 8.13 0.10
CA GLY A 135 19.27 9.50 0.27
C GLY A 135 18.69 10.13 -1.01
N LYS A 136 18.23 9.31 -1.96
CA LYS A 136 17.53 9.75 -3.18
C LYS A 136 16.09 10.17 -2.91
N ILE A 137 15.43 9.50 -1.96
CA ILE A 137 14.13 9.88 -1.38
C ILE A 137 14.25 9.84 0.15
N GLU A 138 13.43 10.62 0.85
CA GLU A 138 13.53 10.77 2.31
C GLU A 138 12.83 9.62 3.06
N SER A 139 11.65 9.22 2.58
CA SER A 139 10.83 8.15 3.14
C SER A 139 9.79 7.70 2.11
N PHE A 140 8.86 6.84 2.51
CA PHE A 140 7.67 6.50 1.74
C PHE A 140 6.56 7.56 1.82
N ASN A 141 6.73 8.62 2.61
CA ASN A 141 5.84 9.76 2.68
C ASN A 141 6.29 10.85 1.72
N SER A 142 5.42 11.24 0.80
CA SER A 142 5.71 12.28 -0.19
C SER A 142 5.81 13.68 0.42
N HIS A 143 5.26 13.88 1.63
CA HIS A 143 5.09 15.18 2.27
C HIS A 143 4.37 16.21 1.37
N GLY A 144 3.50 15.75 0.47
CA GLY A 144 2.78 16.58 -0.49
C GLY A 144 3.60 17.03 -1.71
N PHE A 145 4.81 16.50 -1.91
CA PHE A 145 5.69 16.85 -3.04
C PHE A 145 5.61 15.88 -4.24
N GLY A 146 4.58 15.03 -4.27
CA GLY A 146 4.28 14.10 -5.37
C GLY A 146 3.26 14.64 -6.39
N PRO A 147 3.05 13.95 -7.51
CA PRO A 147 1.91 14.23 -8.40
C PRO A 147 0.58 13.97 -7.69
N SER A 148 -0.49 14.60 -8.17
CA SER A 148 -1.84 14.28 -7.68
C SER A 148 -2.25 12.85 -8.06
N MET A 149 -3.21 12.29 -7.33
CA MET A 149 -3.82 10.99 -7.63
C MET A 149 -4.32 10.89 -9.08
N GLU A 150 -5.02 11.91 -9.58
CA GLU A 150 -5.47 11.97 -10.98
C GLU A 150 -4.30 11.91 -11.97
N THR A 151 -3.17 12.54 -11.62
CA THR A 151 -1.97 12.49 -12.47
C THR A 151 -1.35 11.09 -12.44
N LEU A 152 -1.23 10.47 -11.26
CA LEU A 152 -0.74 9.09 -11.14
C LEU A 152 -1.59 8.11 -11.95
N GLU A 153 -2.92 8.25 -11.94
CA GLU A 153 -3.84 7.45 -12.76
C GLU A 153 -3.54 7.59 -14.25
N ARG A 154 -3.38 8.82 -14.75
CA ARG A 154 -3.04 9.06 -16.17
C ARG A 154 -1.66 8.48 -16.53
N MET A 155 -0.67 8.65 -15.66
CA MET A 155 0.67 8.08 -15.85
C MET A 155 0.63 6.55 -15.90
N VAL A 156 -0.10 5.91 -14.99
CA VAL A 156 -0.28 4.44 -14.97
C VAL A 156 -0.98 3.96 -16.22
N GLN A 157 -2.05 4.65 -16.64
CA GLN A 157 -2.78 4.30 -17.86
C GLN A 157 -1.87 4.41 -19.10
N LYS A 158 -1.10 5.50 -19.22
CA LYS A 158 -0.14 5.69 -20.30
C LYS A 158 0.95 4.62 -20.31
N THR A 159 1.41 4.20 -19.13
CA THR A 159 2.39 3.11 -18.99
C THR A 159 1.83 1.78 -19.51
N LYS A 160 0.57 1.45 -19.18
CA LYS A 160 -0.09 0.23 -19.67
C LYS A 160 -0.24 0.23 -21.20
N GLU A 161 -0.65 1.35 -21.79
CA GLU A 161 -0.76 1.50 -23.25
C GLU A 161 0.57 1.25 -23.97
N LEU A 162 1.66 1.78 -23.42
CA LEU A 162 3.00 1.55 -23.98
C LEU A 162 3.45 0.10 -23.78
N ASP A 163 3.13 -0.51 -22.64
CA ASP A 163 3.51 -1.89 -22.35
C ASP A 163 2.83 -2.91 -23.25
N GLU A 164 1.57 -2.68 -23.62
CA GLU A 164 0.85 -3.51 -24.61
C GLU A 164 1.58 -3.51 -25.96
N ILE A 165 1.99 -2.34 -26.44
CA ILE A 165 2.72 -2.20 -27.72
C ILE A 165 4.09 -2.88 -27.65
N ARG A 166 4.76 -2.80 -26.49
CA ARG A 166 6.14 -3.26 -26.31
C ARG A 166 6.26 -4.73 -26.00
N TYR A 167 5.22 -5.34 -25.41
CA TYR A 167 5.15 -6.79 -25.24
C TYR A 167 5.35 -7.51 -26.57
N GLU A 168 4.80 -6.97 -27.66
CA GLU A 168 5.00 -7.51 -29.01
C GLU A 168 6.45 -7.37 -29.52
N ARG A 169 7.17 -6.33 -29.08
CA ARG A 169 8.54 -5.99 -29.51
C ARG A 169 9.64 -6.62 -28.66
N HIS A 170 9.28 -7.23 -27.51
CA HIS A 170 10.22 -7.78 -26.52
C HIS A 170 11.18 -6.75 -25.92
N ASP A 171 10.80 -5.46 -25.92
CA ASP A 171 11.64 -4.39 -25.41
C ASP A 171 11.34 -4.11 -23.92
N ILE A 172 12.34 -4.32 -23.06
CA ILE A 172 12.16 -4.22 -21.59
C ILE A 172 12.11 -2.76 -21.10
N TYR A 173 12.93 -1.86 -21.66
CA TYR A 173 13.13 -0.49 -21.15
C TYR A 173 12.56 0.60 -22.05
N PHE A 174 11.83 1.54 -21.48
CA PHE A 174 11.32 2.71 -22.20
C PHE A 174 12.47 3.54 -22.81
N THR A 175 12.20 4.05 -24.00
CA THR A 175 12.98 5.11 -24.64
C THR A 175 12.81 6.42 -23.87
N LYS A 176 13.67 7.40 -24.12
CA LYS A 176 13.54 8.74 -23.54
C LYS A 176 12.17 9.36 -23.84
N ASP A 177 11.72 9.29 -25.08
CA ASP A 177 10.45 9.92 -25.51
C ASP A 177 9.26 9.27 -24.78
N GLU A 178 9.26 7.94 -24.62
CA GLU A 178 8.24 7.23 -23.84
C GLU A 178 8.27 7.60 -22.35
N ILE A 179 9.46 7.78 -21.75
CA ILE A 179 9.58 8.28 -20.37
C ILE A 179 8.95 9.68 -20.27
N GLU A 180 9.24 10.57 -21.22
CA GLU A 180 8.65 11.92 -21.25
C GLU A 180 7.14 11.89 -21.49
N GLU A 181 6.63 10.99 -22.32
CA GLU A 181 5.19 10.80 -22.53
C GLU A 181 4.48 10.37 -21.23
N ILE A 182 5.06 9.43 -20.47
CA ILE A 182 4.49 8.99 -19.19
C ILE A 182 4.52 10.15 -18.18
N LEU A 183 5.67 10.84 -18.03
CA LEU A 183 5.81 11.91 -17.04
C LEU A 183 4.94 13.15 -17.30
N ASN A 184 4.43 13.32 -18.53
CA ASN A 184 3.62 14.46 -18.94
C ASN A 184 2.13 14.10 -19.19
N ALA A 185 1.67 12.93 -18.75
CA ALA A 185 0.32 12.43 -18.95
C ALA A 185 -0.79 13.21 -18.20
#